data_AF-A0A6L6CG52-F1
#
_entry.id   AF-A0A6L6CG52-F1
#
_cell.length_a   1.000
_cell.length_b   1.000
_cell.length_c   1.000
_cell.angle_alpha   90.00
_cell.angle_beta   90.00
_cell.angle_gamma   90.00
#
_symmetry.space_group_name_H-M   'P 1'
#
loop_
_entity.id
_entity.type
_entity.pdbx_description
1 polymer ?
#
loop_
_entity_poly.entity_id
_entity_poly.type
_entity_poly.pdbx_seq_one_letter_code
_entity_poly.pdbx_strand_id
1 'polypeptide(L)'
;DAFMGGQPEHMIQNLVTSLLPDPTQVRVHELLEQGTEQALRDAVALVPGNEDAVCSLAEFLVRTGGAEEALALLPRIPETERVRRIAAAARLSLNPVDDFDDQLQSLLERVRGDEAARQEYLDILQTMGPEDPRTAKYRKQLTARLF
;
A
#
# COMPACT_ATOMS: atom_id res chain seq x y z
N ASP A 1 49.46 39.25 -24.75
CA ASP A 1 49.33 38.55 -23.46
C ASP A 1 48.37 39.26 -22.52
N ALA A 2 47.28 38.61 -22.16
CA ALA A 2 46.32 39.11 -21.17
C ALA A 2 45.90 37.95 -20.26
N PHE A 3 46.76 37.58 -19.30
CA PHE A 3 46.36 36.74 -18.18
C PHE A 3 45.62 37.63 -17.18
N MET A 4 44.29 37.64 -17.27
CA MET A 4 43.42 38.30 -16.29
C MET A 4 43.33 37.47 -15.01
N GLY A 5 43.30 38.19 -13.89
CA GLY A 5 43.61 37.71 -12.54
C GLY A 5 42.79 36.53 -12.03
N GLY A 6 43.44 35.69 -11.22
CA GLY A 6 42.79 34.62 -10.48
C GLY A 6 41.69 35.19 -9.59
N GLN A 7 40.49 34.60 -9.70
CA GLN A 7 39.39 34.97 -8.83
C GLN A 7 39.76 34.72 -7.36
N PRO A 8 39.36 35.59 -6.43
CA PRO A 8 39.69 35.43 -5.02
C PRO A 8 39.01 34.17 -4.46
N GLU A 9 39.69 33.42 -3.58
CA GLU A 9 39.22 32.13 -3.05
C GLU A 9 37.78 32.16 -2.51
N HIS A 10 37.33 33.29 -1.95
CA HIS A 10 35.96 33.44 -1.45
C HIS A 10 34.89 33.33 -2.55
N MET A 11 35.19 33.75 -3.79
CA MET A 11 34.30 33.60 -4.94
C MET A 11 34.22 32.14 -5.40
N ILE A 12 35.32 31.39 -5.29
CA ILE A 12 35.37 29.95 -5.62
C ILE A 12 34.61 29.14 -4.56
N GLN A 13 34.77 29.46 -3.27
CA GLN A 13 34.06 28.77 -2.20
C GLN A 13 32.54 28.96 -2.31
N ASN A 14 32.06 30.18 -2.57
CA ASN A 14 30.63 30.44 -2.76
C ASN A 14 30.05 29.72 -3.98
N LEU A 15 30.81 29.62 -5.07
CA LEU A 15 30.40 28.86 -6.25
C LEU A 15 30.32 27.35 -5.96
N VAL A 16 31.30 26.79 -5.26
CA VAL A 16 31.31 25.37 -4.86
C VAL A 16 30.13 25.08 -3.92
N THR A 17 29.87 25.93 -2.93
CA THR A 17 28.73 25.76 -2.01
C THR A 17 27.37 25.84 -2.72
N SER A 18 27.24 26.69 -3.74
CA SER A 18 26.01 26.79 -4.54
C SER A 18 25.76 25.59 -5.47
N LEU A 19 26.79 24.77 -5.71
CA LEU A 19 26.73 23.58 -6.57
C LEU A 19 26.60 22.28 -5.75
N LEU A 20 26.68 22.35 -4.41
CA LEU A 20 26.50 21.19 -3.56
C LEU A 20 25.00 20.82 -3.54
N PRO A 21 24.65 19.54 -3.78
CA PRO A 21 23.29 19.08 -3.59
C PRO A 21 22.87 19.30 -2.13
N ASP A 22 21.60 19.63 -1.93
CA ASP A 22 21.06 19.83 -0.59
C ASP A 22 21.29 18.55 0.24
N PRO A 23 22.01 18.63 1.38
CA PRO A 23 22.38 17.45 2.16
C PRO A 23 21.15 16.69 2.69
N THR A 24 20.02 17.39 2.88
CA THR A 24 18.72 16.79 3.22
C THR A 24 18.21 15.94 2.07
N GLN A 25 18.29 16.43 0.83
CA GLN A 25 17.87 15.67 -0.36
C GLN A 25 18.74 14.44 -0.59
N VAL A 26 20.06 14.58 -0.41
CA VAL A 26 21.00 13.44 -0.46
C VAL A 26 20.61 12.39 0.57
N ARG A 27 20.33 12.82 1.81
CA ARG A 27 19.96 11.91 2.89
C ARG A 27 18.63 11.21 2.64
N VAL A 28 17.62 11.91 2.11
CA VAL A 28 16.35 11.29 1.70
C VAL A 28 16.59 10.22 0.63
N HIS A 29 17.45 10.50 -0.35
CA HIS A 29 17.79 9.54 -1.40
C HIS A 29 18.44 8.27 -0.85
N GLU A 30 19.44 8.40 0.03
CA GLU A 30 20.08 7.25 0.69
C GLU A 30 19.09 6.38 1.47
N LEU A 31 18.13 7.01 2.15
CA LEU A 31 17.10 6.31 2.92
C LEU A 31 16.10 5.59 2.00
N LEU A 32 15.75 6.19 0.87
CA LEU A 32 14.93 5.56 -0.16
C LEU A 32 15.64 4.34 -0.78
N GLU A 33 16.94 4.42 -1.03
CA GLU A 33 17.74 3.31 -1.55
C GLU A 33 17.83 2.14 -0.58
N GLN A 34 17.85 2.40 0.73
CA GLN A 34 17.81 1.33 1.75
C GLN A 34 16.49 0.55 1.69
N GLY A 35 15.37 1.22 1.42
CA GLY A 35 14.06 0.60 1.19
C GLY A 35 13.47 -0.18 2.37
N THR A 36 14.09 -0.12 3.56
CA THR A 36 13.54 -0.72 4.79
C THR A 36 12.44 0.15 5.35
N GLU A 37 11.51 -0.43 6.11
CA GLU A 37 10.42 0.33 6.72
C GLU A 37 10.94 1.52 7.56
N GLN A 38 11.95 1.27 8.39
CA GLN A 38 12.53 2.30 9.24
C GLN A 38 13.16 3.42 8.41
N ALA A 39 13.92 3.07 7.35
CA ALA A 39 14.54 4.07 6.49
C ALA A 39 13.49 4.93 5.76
N LEU A 40 12.41 4.32 5.28
CA LEU A 40 11.30 5.02 4.63
C LEU A 40 10.55 5.94 5.62
N ARG A 41 10.34 5.49 6.86
CA ARG A 41 9.77 6.33 7.93
C ARG A 41 10.69 7.50 8.26
N ASP A 42 11.99 7.27 8.35
CA ASP A 42 12.99 8.31 8.61
C ASP A 42 13.03 9.33 7.44
N ALA A 43 12.88 8.88 6.19
CA ALA A 43 12.83 9.76 5.02
C ALA A 43 11.60 10.67 5.06
N VAL A 44 10.43 10.12 5.42
CA VAL A 44 9.19 10.89 5.60
C VAL A 44 9.30 11.83 6.79
N ALA A 45 9.94 11.42 7.89
CA ALA A 45 10.17 12.30 9.03
C ALA A 45 11.09 13.47 8.69
N LEU A 46 12.11 13.23 7.86
CA LEU A 46 13.06 14.24 7.41
C LEU A 46 12.41 15.26 6.46
N VAL A 47 11.59 14.79 5.51
CA VAL A 47 10.84 15.65 4.57
C VAL A 47 9.40 15.14 4.40
N PRO A 48 8.45 15.57 5.25
CA PRO A 48 7.07 15.06 5.26
C PRO A 48 6.27 15.29 3.97
N GLY A 49 6.67 16.28 3.16
CA GLY A 49 6.04 16.59 1.87
C GLY A 49 6.74 16.00 0.65
N ASN A 50 7.78 15.17 0.84
CA ASN A 50 8.47 14.54 -0.28
C ASN A 50 7.62 13.41 -0.86
N GLU A 51 7.17 13.56 -2.11
CA GLU A 51 6.32 12.57 -2.78
C GLU A 51 6.97 11.19 -2.83
N ASP A 52 8.28 11.10 -3.13
CA ASP A 52 8.97 9.81 -3.22
C ASP A 52 9.07 9.09 -1.88
N ALA A 53 9.37 9.81 -0.80
CA ALA A 53 9.41 9.25 0.56
C ALA A 53 8.03 8.73 0.98
N VAL A 54 6.98 9.55 0.82
CA VAL A 54 5.62 9.20 1.21
C VAL A 54 5.07 8.06 0.34
N CYS A 55 5.27 8.10 -0.98
CA CYS A 55 4.82 7.03 -1.87
C CYS A 55 5.56 5.72 -1.61
N SER A 56 6.88 5.75 -1.42
CA SER A 56 7.67 4.54 -1.14
C SER A 56 7.26 3.89 0.19
N LEU A 57 7.04 4.69 1.23
CA LEU A 57 6.50 4.19 2.50
C LEU A 57 5.09 3.62 2.35
N ALA A 58 4.19 4.33 1.66
CA ALA A 58 2.82 3.87 1.45
C ALA A 58 2.77 2.57 0.63
N GLU A 59 3.57 2.43 -0.43
CA GLU A 59 3.71 1.21 -1.22
C GLU A 59 4.22 0.03 -0.36
N PHE A 60 5.21 0.28 0.50
CA PHE A 60 5.70 -0.72 1.45
C PHE A 60 4.60 -1.17 2.40
N LEU A 61 3.89 -0.23 3.01
CA LEU A 61 2.81 -0.49 3.97
C LEU A 61 1.66 -1.28 3.35
N VAL A 62 1.23 -0.94 2.12
CA VAL A 62 0.19 -1.71 1.41
C VAL A 62 0.59 -3.17 1.25
N ARG A 63 1.85 -3.44 0.89
CA ARG A 63 2.35 -4.81 0.69
C ARG A 63 2.48 -5.59 2.00
N THR A 64 2.75 -4.93 3.11
CA THR A 64 2.95 -5.59 4.42
C THR A 64 1.68 -5.61 5.29
N GLY A 65 0.54 -5.17 4.76
CA GLY A 65 -0.75 -5.18 5.48
C GLY A 65 -1.08 -3.90 6.26
N GLY A 66 -0.24 -2.87 6.18
CA GLY A 66 -0.47 -1.54 6.75
C GLY A 66 -1.30 -0.60 5.85
N ALA A 67 -2.29 -1.11 5.12
CA ALA A 67 -3.02 -0.35 4.11
C ALA A 67 -3.81 0.85 4.69
N GLU A 68 -4.30 0.76 5.93
CA GLU A 68 -4.95 1.88 6.62
C GLU A 68 -3.96 3.03 6.88
N GLU A 69 -2.75 2.70 7.35
CA GLU A 69 -1.69 3.67 7.59
C GLU A 69 -1.25 4.32 6.27
N ALA A 70 -1.10 3.53 5.20
CA ALA A 70 -0.81 4.05 3.87
C ALA A 70 -1.84 5.11 3.43
N LEU A 71 -3.14 4.83 3.60
CA LEU A 71 -4.21 5.78 3.25
C LEU A 71 -4.20 7.05 4.10
N ALA A 72 -3.72 6.99 5.34
CA ALA A 72 -3.58 8.17 6.21
C ALA A 72 -2.40 9.08 5.83
N LEU A 73 -1.40 8.55 5.12
CA LEU A 73 -0.20 9.29 4.70
C LEU A 73 -0.42 10.06 3.38
N LEU A 74 -1.11 9.44 2.42
CA LEU A 74 -1.26 9.98 1.06
C LEU A 74 -1.89 11.40 0.97
N PRO A 75 -2.84 11.82 1.83
CA PRO A 75 -3.41 13.17 1.79
C PRO A 75 -2.41 14.30 2.09
N ARG A 76 -1.18 13.98 2.55
CA ARG A 76 -0.14 14.96 2.90
C ARG A 76 0.64 15.48 1.69
N ILE A 77 0.49 14.83 0.53
CA ILE A 77 1.20 15.15 -0.71
C ILE A 77 0.20 15.47 -1.83
N PRO A 78 0.63 16.16 -2.91
CA PRO A 78 -0.24 16.43 -4.05
C PRO A 78 -0.84 15.14 -4.64
N GLU A 79 -2.08 15.21 -5.10
CA GLU A 79 -2.77 14.06 -5.68
C GLU A 79 -2.29 13.78 -7.12
N THR A 80 -1.20 13.04 -7.25
CA THR A 80 -0.67 12.57 -8.54
C THR A 80 -1.30 11.24 -8.98
N GLU A 81 -1.05 10.84 -10.23
CA GLU A 81 -1.45 9.50 -10.72
C GLU A 81 -0.82 8.38 -9.89
N ARG A 82 0.40 8.58 -9.38
CA ARG A 82 1.07 7.62 -8.49
C ARG A 82 0.31 7.50 -7.17
N VAL A 83 -0.01 8.63 -6.53
CA VAL A 83 -0.80 8.68 -5.29
C VAL A 83 -2.16 8.00 -5.46
N ARG A 84 -2.87 8.27 -6.56
CA ARG A 84 -4.15 7.60 -6.86
C ARG A 84 -4.04 6.10 -6.97
N ARG A 85 -3.01 5.60 -7.68
CA ARG A 85 -2.78 4.15 -7.83
C ARG A 85 -2.49 3.48 -6.48
N ILE A 86 -1.66 4.09 -5.63
CA ILE A 86 -1.35 3.55 -4.30
C ILE A 86 -2.60 3.57 -3.42
N ALA A 87 -3.38 4.65 -3.43
CA ALA A 87 -4.64 4.72 -2.68
C ALA A 87 -5.65 3.65 -3.13
N ALA A 88 -5.76 3.41 -4.45
CA ALA A 88 -6.60 2.35 -4.99
C ALA A 88 -6.12 0.96 -4.54
N ALA A 89 -4.81 0.68 -4.63
CA ALA A 89 -4.22 -0.57 -4.16
C ALA A 89 -4.44 -0.78 -2.65
N ALA A 90 -4.28 0.27 -1.84
CA ALA A 90 -4.54 0.22 -0.41
C ALA A 90 -6.01 -0.11 -0.11
N ARG A 91 -6.97 0.55 -0.79
CA ARG A 91 -8.41 0.25 -0.64
C ARG A 91 -8.74 -1.18 -1.04
N LEU A 92 -8.16 -1.68 -2.13
CA LEU A 92 -8.32 -3.07 -2.55
C LEU A 92 -7.68 -4.05 -1.56
N SER A 93 -6.60 -3.68 -0.88
CA SER A 93 -6.00 -4.52 0.16
C SER A 93 -6.82 -4.55 1.46
N LEU A 94 -7.53 -3.46 1.79
CA LEU A 94 -8.44 -3.38 2.95
C LEU A 94 -9.77 -4.07 2.71
N ASN A 95 -10.14 -4.20 1.44
CA ASN A 95 -11.26 -5.00 1.01
C ASN A 95 -10.64 -6.26 0.39
N PRO A 96 -10.08 -7.20 1.18
CA PRO A 96 -9.79 -8.52 0.64
C PRO A 96 -11.08 -8.91 -0.06
N VAL A 97 -11.02 -9.14 -1.37
CA VAL A 97 -12.19 -9.62 -2.10
C VAL A 97 -12.60 -10.85 -1.31
N ASP A 98 -13.65 -10.69 -0.53
CA ASP A 98 -14.21 -11.73 0.27
C ASP A 98 -14.81 -12.67 -0.76
N ASP A 99 -13.97 -13.62 -1.18
CA ASP A 99 -14.23 -14.57 -2.23
C ASP A 99 -15.13 -15.69 -1.69
N PHE A 100 -15.63 -15.57 -0.46
CA PHE A 100 -16.63 -16.47 0.09
C PHE A 100 -17.85 -16.52 -0.82
N ASP A 101 -18.25 -15.42 -1.47
CA ASP A 101 -19.37 -15.46 -2.42
C ASP A 101 -19.10 -16.40 -3.61
N ASP A 102 -17.89 -16.34 -4.18
CA ASP A 102 -17.47 -17.17 -5.31
C ASP A 102 -17.20 -18.63 -4.88
N GLN A 103 -16.55 -18.83 -3.72
CA GLN A 103 -16.32 -20.15 -3.13
C GLN A 103 -17.63 -20.84 -2.79
N LEU A 104 -18.56 -20.16 -2.09
CA LEU A 104 -19.88 -20.68 -1.74
C LEU A 104 -20.68 -21.00 -3.02
N GLN A 105 -20.60 -20.15 -4.05
CA GLN A 105 -21.27 -20.40 -5.33
C GLN A 105 -20.73 -21.66 -6.03
N SER A 106 -19.40 -21.84 -6.06
CA SER A 106 -18.77 -23.05 -6.61
C SER A 106 -19.13 -24.31 -5.82
N LEU A 107 -19.10 -24.22 -4.48
CA LEU A 107 -19.43 -25.33 -3.60
C LEU A 107 -20.90 -25.74 -3.70
N LEU A 108 -21.83 -24.80 -3.91
CA LEU A 108 -23.28 -25.06 -4.10
C LEU A 108 -23.59 -26.00 -5.27
N GLU A 109 -22.71 -26.10 -6.26
CA GLU A 109 -22.86 -27.04 -7.37
C GLU A 109 -22.54 -28.48 -6.95
N ARG A 110 -21.74 -28.66 -5.89
CA ARG A 110 -21.21 -29.95 -5.44
C ARG A 110 -21.83 -30.47 -4.14
N VAL A 111 -22.35 -29.60 -3.26
CA VAL A 111 -22.87 -29.93 -1.91
C VAL A 111 -23.92 -31.06 -1.85
N ARG A 112 -24.65 -31.33 -2.95
CA ARG A 112 -25.65 -32.40 -3.01
C ARG A 112 -25.02 -33.80 -2.99
N GLY A 113 -23.88 -33.96 -3.65
CA GLY A 113 -23.20 -35.27 -3.80
C GLY A 113 -21.86 -35.38 -3.09
N ASP A 114 -21.35 -34.28 -2.53
CA ASP A 114 -20.02 -34.18 -1.93
C ASP A 114 -20.15 -33.66 -0.49
N GLU A 115 -19.89 -34.56 0.47
CA GLU A 115 -19.92 -34.24 1.91
C GLU A 115 -18.79 -33.29 2.30
N ALA A 116 -17.61 -33.40 1.67
CA ALA A 116 -16.48 -32.53 1.95
C ALA A 116 -16.80 -31.10 1.49
N ALA A 117 -17.38 -30.94 0.30
CA ALA A 117 -17.84 -29.64 -0.18
C ALA A 117 -18.94 -29.04 0.72
N ARG A 118 -19.80 -29.88 1.31
CA ARG A 118 -20.82 -29.42 2.27
C ARG A 118 -20.18 -28.93 3.57
N GLN A 119 -19.19 -29.64 4.08
CA GLN A 119 -18.47 -29.22 5.29
C GLN A 119 -17.74 -27.89 5.06
N GLU A 120 -17.00 -27.77 3.96
CA GLU A 120 -16.28 -26.55 3.58
C GLU A 120 -17.24 -25.36 3.44
N TYR A 121 -18.41 -25.57 2.84
CA TYR A 121 -19.46 -24.56 2.74
C TYR A 121 -19.95 -24.07 4.11
N LEU A 122 -20.12 -24.98 5.08
CA LEU A 122 -20.54 -24.64 6.43
C LEU A 122 -19.43 -23.92 7.22
N ASP A 123 -18.16 -24.27 6.97
CA ASP A 123 -17.01 -23.64 7.61
C ASP A 123 -16.84 -22.19 7.15
N ILE A 124 -17.06 -21.92 5.86
CA ILE A 124 -17.10 -20.56 5.31
C ILE A 124 -18.24 -19.75 5.96
N LEU A 125 -19.45 -20.32 6.03
CA LEU A 125 -20.59 -19.64 6.68
C LEU A 125 -20.37 -19.39 8.19
N GLN A 126 -19.58 -20.22 8.86
CA GLN A 126 -19.19 -19.98 10.26
C GLN A 126 -18.17 -18.85 10.36
N THR A 127 -17.22 -18.79 9.42
CA THR A 127 -16.20 -17.74 9.34
C THR A 127 -16.81 -16.35 9.09
N MET A 128 -17.80 -16.27 8.20
CA MET A 128 -18.58 -15.03 7.95
C MET A 128 -19.39 -14.59 9.18
N GLY A 129 -19.79 -15.55 10.01
CA GLY A 129 -20.60 -15.28 11.20
C GLY A 129 -22.07 -14.91 10.87
N PRO A 130 -22.90 -14.78 11.92
CA PRO A 130 -24.33 -14.54 11.78
C PRO A 130 -24.68 -13.07 11.45
N GLU A 131 -23.78 -12.13 11.72
CA GLU A 131 -23.98 -10.69 11.49
C GLU A 131 -23.71 -10.29 10.02
N ASP A 132 -23.08 -11.18 9.23
CA ASP A 132 -22.86 -10.93 7.81
C ASP A 132 -24.21 -11.03 7.04
N PRO A 133 -24.61 -9.98 6.31
CA PRO A 133 -25.88 -9.96 5.58
C PRO A 133 -26.00 -11.07 4.51
N ARG A 134 -24.89 -11.61 4.03
CA ARG A 134 -24.82 -12.66 3.00
C ARG A 134 -25.06 -14.06 3.57
N THR A 135 -24.73 -14.30 4.84
CA THR A 135 -24.88 -15.61 5.50
C THR A 135 -26.32 -16.14 5.41
N ALA A 136 -27.32 -15.28 5.60
CA ALA A 136 -28.74 -15.66 5.51
C ALA A 136 -29.15 -16.13 4.11
N LYS A 137 -28.66 -15.44 3.06
CA LYS A 137 -28.90 -15.79 1.66
C LYS A 137 -28.34 -17.17 1.33
N TYR A 138 -27.10 -17.43 1.69
CA TYR A 138 -26.41 -18.68 1.36
C TYR A 138 -26.94 -19.88 2.16
N ARG A 139 -27.29 -19.73 3.44
CA ARG A 139 -27.99 -20.80 4.20
C ARG A 139 -29.30 -21.25 3.54
N LYS A 140 -30.07 -20.29 3.02
CA LYS A 140 -31.30 -20.58 2.28
C LYS A 140 -31.01 -21.35 0.99
N GLN A 141 -29.97 -20.97 0.25
CA GLN A 141 -29.57 -21.65 -0.99
C GLN A 141 -29.09 -23.08 -0.73
N LEU A 142 -28.32 -23.32 0.35
CA LEU A 142 -27.90 -24.66 0.76
C LEU A 142 -29.11 -25.56 1.01
N THR A 143 -30.09 -25.08 1.80
CA THR A 143 -31.30 -25.83 2.11
C THR A 143 -32.07 -26.19 0.84
N ALA A 144 -32.24 -25.23 -0.08
CA ALA A 144 -32.92 -25.44 -1.35
C ALA A 144 -32.18 -26.37 -2.33
N ARG A 145 -30.89 -26.64 -2.12
CA ARG A 145 -30.12 -27.61 -2.93
C ARG A 145 -30.12 -29.01 -2.34
N LEU A 146 -30.27 -29.13 -1.01
CA LEU A 146 -30.27 -30.41 -0.30
C LEU A 146 -31.66 -31.08 -0.26
N PHE A 147 -32.73 -30.29 -0.24
CA PHE A 147 -34.13 -30.75 -0.23
C PHE A 147 -34.83 -30.36 -1.52
#